data_AF-A0A7V5DDR4-F1
#
_entry.id   AF-A0A7V5DDR4-F1
#
_cell.length_a   1.000
_cell.length_b   1.000
_cell.length_c   1.000
_cell.angle_alpha   90.00
_cell.angle_beta   90.00
_cell.angle_gamma   90.00
#
_symmetry.space_group_name_H-M   'P 1'
#
loop_
_entity.id
_entity.type
_entity.pdbx_description
1 polymer ?
#
loop_
_entity_poly.entity_id
_entity_poly.type
_entity_poly.pdbx_seq_one_letter_code
_entity_poly.pdbx_strand_id
1 'polypeptide(L)'
;MPPLPYSIPKSCDPTGEKIFIANIRLRKYEERDPVFSPPATMLLQIDVIASPDCAGVIFRDVRLLLEILSPSSALFVGFSERKNDSWEVPHSDFPSVWVNKCVAVPTRQLRHRLDQESLLRPGSPLDGRTFRIGIAGLDTDENFQFTAFVDGYSTPATHRSCLVTIETLRIGDDILGYIPDVFFSGDL
;
A
#
# COMPACT_ATOMS: atom_id res chain seq x y z
N MET A 1 4.08 6.81 26.40
CA MET A 1 3.53 6.20 25.17
C MET A 1 4.70 5.89 24.26
N PRO A 2 4.86 4.65 23.77
CA PRO A 2 5.82 4.38 22.70
C PRO A 2 5.46 5.21 21.45
N PRO A 3 6.44 5.63 20.64
CA PRO A 3 6.15 6.31 19.38
C PRO A 3 5.35 5.39 18.45
N LEU A 4 4.42 5.96 17.69
CA LEU A 4 3.71 5.23 16.65
C LEU A 4 4.71 4.75 15.58
N PRO A 5 4.48 3.58 14.95
CA PRO A 5 5.36 3.05 13.90
C PRO A 5 5.24 3.80 12.57
N TYR A 6 4.46 4.89 12.55
CA TYR A 6 4.17 5.70 11.37
C TYR A 6 4.07 7.18 11.71
N SER A 7 4.22 8.03 10.69
CA SER A 7 4.02 9.47 10.75
C SER A 7 3.14 9.94 9.58
N ILE A 8 2.40 11.04 9.81
CA ILE A 8 1.61 11.73 8.77
C ILE A 8 2.01 13.21 8.74
N PRO A 9 1.96 13.89 7.58
CA PRO A 9 2.18 15.34 7.52
C PRO A 9 1.18 16.08 8.40
N LYS A 10 1.65 17.06 9.18
CA LYS A 10 0.78 17.91 10.03
C LYS A 10 -0.30 18.66 9.25
N SER A 11 -0.09 18.86 7.95
CA SER A 11 -1.04 19.51 7.05
C SER A 11 -2.16 18.60 6.58
N CYS A 12 -2.11 17.29 6.87
CA CYS A 12 -3.17 16.38 6.50
C CYS A 12 -4.28 16.40 7.57
N ASP A 13 -5.52 16.61 7.12
CA ASP A 13 -6.70 16.46 7.96
C ASP A 13 -7.42 15.16 7.55
N PRO A 14 -7.24 14.07 8.34
CA PRO A 14 -7.79 12.78 7.96
C PRO A 14 -9.31 12.74 8.11
N THR A 15 -9.94 13.64 8.88
CA THR A 15 -11.38 13.57 9.25
C THR A 15 -12.34 13.66 8.05
N GLY A 16 -11.89 14.27 6.95
CA GLY A 16 -12.66 14.38 5.70
C GLY A 16 -12.39 13.24 4.70
N GLU A 17 -11.46 12.33 5.00
CA GLU A 17 -11.04 11.29 4.07
C GLU A 17 -12.07 10.16 3.99
N LYS A 18 -12.11 9.50 2.83
CA LYS A 18 -13.02 8.38 2.55
C LYS A 18 -12.30 7.09 2.21
N ILE A 19 -11.00 7.16 1.98
CA ILE A 19 -10.15 6.01 1.67
C ILE A 19 -8.91 6.14 2.53
N PHE A 20 -8.48 5.01 3.11
CA PHE A 20 -7.40 4.94 4.07
C PHE A 20 -6.45 3.79 3.74
N ILE A 21 -5.22 3.93 4.19
CA ILE A 21 -4.28 2.82 4.35
C ILE A 21 -4.61 2.12 5.66
N ALA A 22 -4.64 0.79 5.66
CA ALA A 22 -4.92 -0.03 6.83
C ALA A 22 -4.14 -1.34 6.82
N ASN A 23 -4.07 -2.00 7.98
CA ASN A 23 -3.58 -3.38 8.15
C ASN A 23 -2.32 -3.70 7.34
N ILE A 24 -1.21 -3.04 7.68
CA ILE A 24 0.08 -3.25 7.02
C ILE A 24 0.79 -4.44 7.64
N ARG A 25 1.25 -5.38 6.81
CA ARG A 25 1.97 -6.57 7.26
C ARG A 25 3.20 -6.81 6.39
N LEU A 26 4.31 -7.16 7.02
CA LEU A 26 5.51 -7.61 6.31
C LEU A 26 5.81 -9.06 6.72
N ARG A 27 5.92 -9.96 5.76
CA ARG A 27 6.15 -11.39 6.00
C ARG A 27 7.26 -11.93 5.13
N LYS A 28 7.94 -12.98 5.61
CA LYS A 28 8.84 -13.76 4.76
C LYS A 28 8.06 -14.40 3.62
N TYR A 29 8.69 -14.44 2.45
CA TYR A 29 8.14 -15.04 1.25
C TYR A 29 9.23 -15.84 0.54
N GLU A 30 8.82 -16.92 -0.12
CA GLU A 30 9.71 -17.75 -0.93
C GLU A 30 9.16 -17.78 -2.35
N GLU A 31 9.82 -17.03 -3.24
CA GLU A 31 9.50 -17.08 -4.66
C GLU A 31 9.86 -18.43 -5.25
N ARG A 32 8.88 -19.05 -5.92
CA ARG A 32 9.01 -20.38 -6.53
C ARG A 32 9.24 -20.33 -8.03
N ASP A 33 8.85 -19.23 -8.67
CA ASP A 33 9.01 -19.04 -10.10
C ASP A 33 10.31 -18.26 -10.41
N PRO A 34 11.31 -18.91 -11.03
CA PRO A 34 12.61 -18.30 -11.31
C PRO A 34 12.55 -17.19 -12.38
N VAL A 35 11.41 -16.99 -13.06
CA VAL A 35 11.23 -15.88 -14.01
C VAL A 35 11.28 -14.52 -13.30
N PHE A 36 10.93 -14.47 -12.01
CA PHE A 36 11.03 -13.23 -11.22
C PHE A 36 12.46 -13.04 -10.71
N SER A 37 13.16 -12.05 -11.29
CA SER A 37 14.54 -11.71 -10.93
C SER A 37 14.70 -10.20 -10.72
N PRO A 38 15.19 -9.76 -9.55
CA PRO A 38 15.49 -10.58 -8.38
C PRO A 38 14.20 -11.16 -7.76
N PRO A 39 14.28 -12.33 -7.10
CA PRO A 39 13.12 -12.98 -6.50
C PRO A 39 12.63 -12.19 -5.28
N ALA A 40 11.32 -12.16 -5.07
CA ALA A 40 10.75 -11.65 -3.83
C ALA A 40 11.17 -12.56 -2.66
N THR A 41 11.76 -11.97 -1.63
CA THR A 41 12.11 -12.65 -0.37
C THR A 41 11.16 -12.27 0.77
N MET A 42 10.38 -11.21 0.57
CA MET A 42 9.37 -10.74 1.51
C MET A 42 8.09 -10.37 0.76
N LEU A 43 6.97 -10.42 1.47
CA LEU A 43 5.66 -9.99 1.00
C LEU A 43 5.16 -8.86 1.90
N LEU A 44 4.99 -7.69 1.31
CA LEU A 44 4.28 -6.56 1.91
C LEU A 44 2.80 -6.67 1.56
N GLN A 45 1.95 -6.62 2.58
CA GLN A 45 0.50 -6.59 2.45
C GLN A 45 0.01 -5.27 3.02
N ILE A 46 -0.80 -4.56 2.24
CA ILE A 46 -1.41 -3.29 2.64
C ILE A 46 -2.89 -3.37 2.28
N ASP A 47 -3.76 -3.18 3.27
CA ASP A 47 -5.17 -2.98 2.97
C ASP A 47 -5.41 -1.51 2.60
N VAL A 48 -6.16 -1.33 1.52
CA VAL A 48 -6.83 -0.06 1.23
C VAL A 48 -8.29 -0.25 1.59
N ILE A 49 -8.79 0.62 2.46
CA ILE A 49 -10.15 0.50 3.01
C ILE A 49 -10.88 1.82 2.86
N ALA A 50 -12.18 1.76 2.59
CA ALA A 50 -13.01 2.95 2.59
C ALA A 50 -13.66 3.20 3.96
N SER A 51 -14.10 4.43 4.20
CA SER A 51 -14.93 4.76 5.36
C SER A 51 -16.23 3.92 5.33
N PRO A 52 -16.79 3.51 6.49
CA PRO A 52 -18.04 2.74 6.55
C PRO A 52 -19.22 3.38 5.82
N ASP A 53 -19.28 4.70 5.72
CA ASP A 53 -20.33 5.42 4.98
C ASP A 53 -20.22 5.26 3.45
N CYS A 54 -19.13 4.69 2.96
CA CYS A 54 -18.95 4.25 1.57
C CYS A 54 -19.39 2.80 1.33
N ALA A 55 -20.17 2.19 2.24
CA ALA A 55 -20.73 0.86 2.03
C ALA A 55 -21.52 0.78 0.70
N GLY A 56 -21.15 -0.18 -0.15
CA GLY A 56 -21.75 -0.35 -1.49
C GLY A 56 -21.23 0.60 -2.57
N VAL A 57 -20.30 1.51 -2.24
CA VAL A 57 -19.64 2.37 -3.23
C VAL A 57 -18.58 1.57 -3.98
N ILE A 58 -18.64 1.67 -5.31
CA ILE A 58 -17.61 1.13 -6.20
C ILE A 58 -16.66 2.26 -6.56
N PHE A 59 -15.39 2.09 -6.22
CA PHE A 59 -14.32 3.00 -6.60
C PHE A 59 -13.72 2.57 -7.94
N ARG A 60 -13.34 3.56 -8.75
CA ARG A 60 -12.63 3.40 -10.00
C ARG A 60 -11.21 3.92 -9.86
N ASP A 61 -10.30 3.34 -10.62
CA ASP A 61 -8.88 3.73 -10.67
C ASP A 61 -8.28 3.91 -9.27
N VAL A 62 -8.48 2.94 -8.38
CA VAL A 62 -7.87 2.97 -7.05
C VAL A 62 -6.38 2.75 -7.20
N ARG A 63 -5.58 3.74 -6.83
CA ARG A 63 -4.13 3.73 -6.98
C ARG A 63 -3.45 3.77 -5.63
N LEU A 64 -2.72 2.72 -5.30
CA LEU A 64 -1.79 2.68 -4.17
C LEU A 64 -0.40 3.08 -4.66
N LEU A 65 0.09 4.23 -4.21
CA LEU A 65 1.43 4.75 -4.48
C LEU A 65 2.33 4.42 -3.31
N LEU A 66 3.51 3.86 -3.61
CA LEU A 66 4.50 3.40 -2.65
C LEU A 66 5.89 3.90 -3.03
N GLU A 67 6.67 4.29 -2.04
CA GLU A 67 8.09 4.65 -2.21
C GLU A 67 8.92 4.10 -1.05
N ILE A 68 9.96 3.32 -1.37
CA ILE A 68 10.91 2.82 -0.38
C ILE A 68 11.87 3.93 0.00
N LEU A 69 11.95 4.23 1.29
CA LEU A 69 12.90 5.16 1.87
C LEU A 69 14.16 4.43 2.35
N SER A 70 13.99 3.29 3.03
CA SER A 70 15.08 2.48 3.60
C SER A 70 14.70 0.99 3.65
N PRO A 71 15.67 0.07 3.49
CA PRO A 71 17.06 0.31 3.10
C PRO A 71 17.20 0.70 1.63
N SER A 72 18.39 1.18 1.24
CA SER A 72 18.70 1.50 -0.16
C SER A 72 18.77 0.28 -1.07
N SER A 73 19.03 -0.90 -0.50
CA SER A 73 19.05 -2.19 -1.19
C SER A 73 17.65 -2.73 -1.51
N ALA A 74 16.63 -2.30 -0.76
CA ALA A 74 15.28 -2.82 -0.94
C ALA A 74 14.63 -2.32 -2.23
N LEU A 75 13.94 -3.23 -2.91
CA LEU A 75 13.21 -3.00 -4.15
C LEU A 75 11.85 -3.68 -4.08
N PHE A 76 10.83 -3.02 -4.62
CA PHE A 76 9.60 -3.69 -5.02
C PHE A 76 9.89 -4.53 -6.27
N VAL A 77 9.45 -5.78 -6.25
CA VAL A 77 9.69 -6.75 -7.32
C VAL A 77 8.41 -7.52 -7.67
N GLY A 78 8.40 -8.12 -8.86
CA GLY A 78 7.37 -9.10 -9.21
C GLY A 78 7.46 -10.37 -8.36
N PHE A 79 6.34 -11.07 -8.26
CA PHE A 79 6.25 -12.37 -7.60
C PHE A 79 5.12 -13.19 -8.22
N SER A 80 5.18 -14.52 -8.08
CA SER A 80 4.29 -15.46 -8.76
C SER A 80 2.83 -15.40 -8.29
N GLU A 81 2.59 -14.99 -7.06
CA GLU A 81 1.23 -14.86 -6.50
C GLU A 81 0.56 -13.50 -6.81
N ARG A 82 1.22 -12.63 -7.59
CA ARG A 82 0.62 -11.36 -8.02
C ARG A 82 -0.61 -11.63 -8.89
N LYS A 83 -1.75 -11.03 -8.55
CA LYS A 83 -3.02 -11.18 -9.29
C LYS A 83 -3.37 -9.91 -10.04
N ASN A 84 -3.28 -9.89 -11.37
CA ASN A 84 -3.88 -8.92 -12.32
C ASN A 84 -3.86 -7.41 -11.99
N ASP A 85 -3.14 -6.99 -10.96
CA ASP A 85 -2.98 -5.58 -10.62
C ASP A 85 -2.01 -4.96 -11.61
N SER A 86 -2.29 -3.75 -12.05
CA SER A 86 -1.34 -3.00 -12.89
C SER A 86 -0.10 -2.60 -12.07
N TRP A 87 1.05 -2.57 -12.73
CA TRP A 87 2.34 -2.22 -12.12
C TRP A 87 2.93 -1.05 -12.85
N GLU A 88 2.82 0.10 -12.23
CA GLU A 88 3.24 1.34 -12.83
C GLU A 88 4.47 1.85 -12.10
N VAL A 89 5.48 2.24 -12.89
CA VAL A 89 6.71 2.85 -12.38
C VAL A 89 6.85 4.25 -12.98
N PRO A 90 7.56 5.17 -12.30
CA PRO A 90 7.86 6.48 -12.86
C PRO A 90 8.62 6.36 -14.19
N HIS A 91 8.33 7.24 -15.13
CA HIS A 91 9.08 7.36 -16.37
C HIS A 91 10.48 7.91 -16.07
N SER A 92 11.53 7.34 -16.66
CA SER A 92 12.93 7.72 -16.41
C SER A 92 13.19 9.20 -16.65
N ASP A 93 12.68 9.72 -17.76
CA ASP A 93 12.91 11.11 -18.19
C ASP A 93 11.90 12.09 -17.60
N PHE A 94 10.76 11.58 -17.12
CA PHE A 94 9.64 12.39 -16.63
C PHE A 94 9.05 11.75 -15.36
N PRO A 95 9.68 11.92 -14.19
CA PRO A 95 9.28 11.21 -12.97
C PRO A 95 7.83 11.42 -12.52
N SER A 96 7.17 12.49 -12.98
CA SER A 96 5.73 12.73 -12.73
C SER A 96 4.80 11.87 -13.60
N VAL A 97 5.31 11.26 -14.66
CA VAL A 97 4.58 10.37 -15.57
C VAL A 97 4.77 8.94 -15.13
N TRP A 98 3.67 8.21 -15.00
CA TRP A 98 3.66 6.81 -14.58
C TRP A 98 3.40 5.91 -15.78
N VAL A 99 4.20 4.85 -15.92
CA VAL A 99 4.16 3.94 -17.05
C VAL A 99 3.82 2.54 -16.58
N ASN A 100 2.73 1.98 -17.10
CA ASN A 100 2.37 0.59 -16.86
C ASN A 100 3.40 -0.35 -17.51
N LYS A 101 3.87 -1.32 -16.74
CA LYS A 101 4.82 -2.34 -17.17
C LYS A 101 4.13 -3.69 -17.17
N CYS A 102 4.13 -4.33 -18.33
CA CYS A 102 3.61 -5.69 -18.48
C CYS A 102 4.41 -6.71 -17.65
N VAL A 103 5.71 -6.46 -17.48
CA VAL A 103 6.60 -7.23 -16.60
C VAL A 103 6.93 -6.36 -15.40
N ALA A 104 6.82 -6.93 -14.20
CA ALA A 104 7.13 -6.23 -12.95
C ALA A 104 8.64 -5.89 -12.89
N VAL A 105 9.00 -4.68 -13.31
CA VAL A 105 10.39 -4.21 -13.25
C VAL A 105 10.72 -3.83 -11.81
N PRO A 106 11.88 -4.28 -11.28
CA PRO A 106 12.34 -3.90 -9.95
C PRO A 106 12.43 -2.38 -9.79
N THR A 107 11.90 -1.84 -8.70
CA THR A 107 11.79 -0.39 -8.50
C THR A 107 11.76 0.00 -7.03
N ARG A 108 12.11 1.25 -6.72
CA ARG A 108 11.89 1.84 -5.39
C ARG A 108 10.59 2.62 -5.29
N GLN A 109 9.99 2.97 -6.43
CA GLN A 109 8.73 3.70 -6.52
C GLN A 109 7.75 2.90 -7.37
N LEU A 110 6.56 2.67 -6.84
CA LEU A 110 5.57 1.79 -7.42
C LEU A 110 4.18 2.39 -7.26
N ARG A 111 3.38 2.29 -8.31
CA ARG A 111 1.95 2.54 -8.24
C ARG A 111 1.20 1.29 -8.69
N HIS A 112 0.45 0.71 -7.77
CA HIS A 112 -0.50 -0.36 -8.06
C HIS A 112 -1.86 0.26 -8.34
N ARG A 113 -2.48 -0.09 -9.47
CA ARG A 113 -3.82 0.40 -9.81
C ARG A 113 -4.81 -0.74 -10.03
N LEU A 114 -5.97 -0.61 -9.40
CA LEU A 114 -7.17 -1.43 -9.60
C LEU A 114 -8.19 -0.62 -10.41
N ASP A 115 -8.77 -1.23 -11.45
CA ASP A 115 -9.67 -0.53 -12.37
C ASP A 115 -11.02 -0.18 -11.71
N GLN A 116 -11.66 -1.16 -11.09
CA GLN A 116 -12.97 -1.00 -10.46
C GLN A 116 -13.11 -1.99 -9.30
N GLU A 117 -13.30 -1.50 -8.08
CA GLU A 117 -13.28 -2.36 -6.89
C GLU A 117 -14.13 -1.80 -5.74
N SER A 118 -14.66 -2.72 -4.90
CA SER A 118 -15.20 -2.35 -3.58
C SER A 118 -14.08 -2.38 -2.57
N LEU A 119 -13.87 -1.26 -1.87
CA LEU A 119 -12.81 -1.14 -0.85
C LEU A 119 -13.25 -1.63 0.53
N LEU A 120 -14.54 -1.88 0.72
CA LEU A 120 -15.07 -2.59 1.88
C LEU A 120 -15.42 -4.02 1.47
N ARG A 121 -14.89 -5.01 2.21
CA ARG A 121 -15.33 -6.39 2.02
C ARG A 121 -16.72 -6.60 2.62
N PRO A 122 -17.59 -7.41 1.97
CA PRO A 122 -18.88 -7.76 2.55
C PRO A 122 -18.71 -8.39 3.94
N GLY A 123 -19.47 -7.88 4.92
CA GLY A 123 -19.53 -8.46 6.26
C GLY A 123 -18.46 -8.00 7.26
N SER A 124 -17.54 -7.10 6.89
CA SER A 124 -16.56 -6.55 7.82
C SER A 124 -16.20 -5.10 7.47
N PRO A 125 -16.46 -4.13 8.37
CA PRO A 125 -16.07 -2.75 8.14
C PRO A 125 -14.56 -2.54 8.26
N LEU A 126 -13.81 -3.51 8.82
CA LEU A 126 -12.38 -3.43 9.09
C LEU A 126 -11.50 -4.16 8.07
N ASP A 127 -12.13 -4.89 7.14
CA ASP A 127 -11.41 -5.66 6.12
C ASP A 127 -11.48 -4.96 4.77
N GLY A 128 -10.34 -4.39 4.37
CA GLY A 128 -10.18 -3.68 3.11
C GLY A 128 -9.83 -4.58 1.93
N ARG A 129 -9.47 -3.92 0.83
CA ARG A 129 -8.83 -4.55 -0.31
C ARG A 129 -7.33 -4.64 -0.10
N THR A 130 -6.83 -5.87 0.00
CA THR A 130 -5.40 -6.14 0.20
C THR A 130 -4.62 -6.06 -1.10
N PHE A 131 -3.67 -5.13 -1.15
CA PHE A 131 -2.59 -5.11 -2.12
C PHE A 131 -1.44 -6.00 -1.62
N ARG A 132 -0.87 -6.82 -2.50
CA ARG A 132 0.26 -7.69 -2.21
C ARG A 132 1.43 -7.29 -3.08
N ILE A 133 2.55 -6.96 -2.45
CA ILE A 133 3.74 -6.43 -3.12
C ILE A 133 4.95 -7.27 -2.71
N GLY A 134 5.66 -7.81 -3.69
CA GLY A 134 6.92 -8.52 -3.46
C GLY A 134 8.04 -7.53 -3.15
N ILE A 135 8.91 -7.89 -2.21
CA ILE A 135 10.10 -7.11 -1.86
C ILE A 135 11.33 -8.02 -1.94
N ALA A 136 12.41 -7.50 -2.50
CA ALA A 136 13.73 -8.09 -2.49
C ALA A 136 14.74 -7.13 -1.82
N GLY A 137 15.88 -7.67 -1.39
CA GLY A 137 17.00 -6.86 -0.87
C GLY A 137 16.81 -6.30 0.55
N LEU A 138 15.88 -6.88 1.32
CA LEU A 138 15.69 -6.58 2.75
C LEU A 138 16.31 -7.70 3.61
N ASP A 139 17.23 -7.33 4.50
CA ASP A 139 17.84 -8.25 5.46
C ASP A 139 16.92 -8.56 6.65
N THR A 140 17.12 -9.70 7.33
CA THR A 140 16.15 -10.21 8.33
C THR A 140 15.96 -9.33 9.56
N ASP A 141 16.98 -8.53 9.90
CA ASP A 141 17.00 -7.71 11.11
C ASP A 141 16.84 -6.21 10.83
N GLU A 142 16.65 -5.84 9.57
CA GLU A 142 16.61 -4.44 9.15
C GLU A 142 15.20 -3.85 9.20
N ASN A 143 15.11 -2.56 9.53
CA ASN A 143 13.87 -1.81 9.46
C ASN A 143 13.56 -1.45 8.00
N PHE A 144 12.36 -1.78 7.57
CA PHE A 144 11.81 -1.34 6.30
C PHE A 144 11.04 -0.02 6.49
N GLN A 145 11.39 0.99 5.70
CA GLN A 145 10.76 2.30 5.70
C GLN A 145 10.24 2.64 4.32
N PHE A 146 8.99 3.09 4.26
CA PHE A 146 8.36 3.46 3.01
C PHE A 146 7.24 4.46 3.23
N THR A 147 6.91 5.22 2.20
CA THR A 147 5.68 6.01 2.18
C THR A 147 4.57 5.27 1.44
N ALA A 148 3.33 5.45 1.89
CA ALA A 148 2.13 4.96 1.23
C ALA A 148 1.12 6.09 1.07
N PHE A 149 0.48 6.16 -0.09
CA PHE A 149 -0.62 7.06 -0.38
C PHE A 149 -1.58 6.35 -1.31
N VAL A 150 -2.87 6.51 -1.05
CA VAL A 150 -3.92 6.01 -1.93
C VAL A 150 -4.85 7.12 -2.43
N ASP A 151 -5.19 7.04 -3.70
CA ASP A 151 -6.30 7.78 -4.31
C ASP A 151 -7.27 6.83 -5.02
N GLY A 152 -8.49 7.31 -5.24
CA GLY A 152 -9.50 6.59 -6.00
C GLY A 152 -10.64 7.53 -6.38
N TYR A 153 -11.40 7.14 -7.40
CA TYR A 153 -12.51 7.95 -7.90
C TYR A 153 -13.84 7.26 -7.65
N SER A 154 -14.80 7.96 -7.06
CA SER A 154 -16.21 7.54 -7.06
C SER A 154 -17.07 8.74 -7.38
N THR A 155 -17.87 8.65 -8.44
CA THR A 155 -18.64 9.77 -8.96
C THR A 155 -19.47 10.44 -7.84
N PRO A 156 -19.36 11.77 -7.63
CA PRO A 156 -18.69 12.76 -8.49
C PRO A 156 -17.26 13.17 -8.04
N ALA A 157 -16.66 12.52 -7.05
CA ALA A 157 -15.48 13.01 -6.36
C ALA A 157 -14.25 12.09 -6.51
N THR A 158 -13.07 12.70 -6.40
CA THR A 158 -11.83 11.98 -6.14
C THR A 158 -11.60 11.96 -4.63
N HIS A 159 -11.28 10.78 -4.11
CA HIS A 159 -10.98 10.55 -2.71
C HIS A 159 -9.50 10.23 -2.57
N ARG A 160 -8.89 10.74 -1.50
CA ARG A 160 -7.47 10.60 -1.21
C ARG A 160 -7.31 10.32 0.27
N SER A 161 -6.26 9.57 0.58
CA SER A 161 -5.76 9.38 1.94
C SER A 161 -4.67 10.41 2.26
N CYS A 162 -4.27 10.49 3.52
CA CYS A 162 -3.02 11.11 3.90
C CYS A 162 -1.85 10.34 3.30
N LEU A 163 -0.79 11.06 2.91
CA LEU A 163 0.51 10.42 2.76
C LEU A 163 0.95 9.91 4.14
N VAL A 164 1.21 8.62 4.24
CA VAL A 164 1.70 7.97 5.46
C VAL A 164 3.16 7.60 5.25
N THR A 165 4.02 7.87 6.23
CA THR A 165 5.37 7.31 6.29
C THR A 165 5.40 6.22 7.33
N ILE A 166 5.76 5.00 6.94
CA ILE A 166 6.02 3.90 7.87
C ILE A 166 7.50 3.95 8.22
N GLU A 167 7.77 4.21 9.51
CA GLU A 167 9.12 4.56 10.01
C GLU A 167 9.90 3.33 10.47
N THR A 168 9.21 2.30 10.95
CA THR A 168 9.83 1.09 11.48
C THR A 168 8.91 -0.11 11.28
N LEU A 169 9.02 -0.78 10.13
CA LEU A 169 8.36 -2.07 9.91
C LEU A 169 9.42 -3.17 9.79
N ARG A 170 9.39 -4.16 10.68
CA ARG A 170 10.28 -5.33 10.61
C ARG A 170 9.55 -6.54 10.04
N ILE A 171 10.33 -7.53 9.65
CA ILE A 171 9.80 -8.79 9.14
C ILE A 171 9.05 -9.51 10.27
N GLY A 172 7.77 -9.82 10.03
CA GLY A 172 6.87 -10.40 11.03
C GLY A 172 5.97 -9.37 11.71
N ASP A 173 6.25 -8.07 11.57
CA ASP A 173 5.46 -7.01 12.20
C ASP A 173 4.10 -6.83 11.54
N ASP A 174 3.16 -6.33 12.34
CA ASP A 174 1.82 -5.92 11.94
C ASP A 174 1.51 -4.51 12.46
N ILE A 175 0.99 -3.66 11.58
CA ILE A 175 0.33 -2.41 11.95
C ILE A 175 -1.15 -2.61 11.62
N LEU A 176 -1.96 -2.88 12.63
CA LEU A 176 -3.39 -3.18 12.46
C LEU A 176 -4.24 -1.92 12.66
N GLY A 177 -5.36 -1.85 11.96
CA GLY A 177 -6.26 -0.69 12.01
C GLY A 177 -5.99 0.31 10.90
N TYR A 178 -6.62 1.48 11.03
CA TYR A 178 -6.61 2.55 10.03
C TYR A 178 -5.44 3.47 10.28
N ILE A 179 -4.82 3.97 9.23
CA ILE A 179 -3.76 4.94 9.34
C ILE A 179 -4.20 6.24 8.66
N PRO A 180 -4.34 7.34 9.43
CA PRO A 180 -4.19 7.44 10.89
C PRO A 180 -5.39 6.90 11.70
N ASP A 181 -5.16 6.50 12.96
CA ASP A 181 -6.13 5.84 13.87
C ASP A 181 -7.34 6.72 14.32
N VAL A 182 -7.62 7.81 13.61
CA VAL A 182 -8.50 8.90 14.06
C VAL A 182 -9.99 8.54 14.01
N PHE A 183 -10.34 7.37 13.45
CA PHE A 183 -11.72 7.08 13.04
C PHE A 183 -12.53 6.14 13.93
N PHE A 184 -11.94 5.47 14.93
CA PHE A 184 -12.65 4.43 15.70
C PHE A 184 -12.62 4.58 17.22
N SER A 185 -12.29 5.77 17.73
CA SER A 185 -12.41 6.06 19.17
C SER A 185 -13.83 6.48 19.60
N GLY A 186 -14.82 6.37 18.73
CA GLY A 186 -16.22 6.65 19.03
C GLY A 186 -17.09 5.42 18.76
N ASP A 187 -17.50 4.77 19.85
CA ASP A 187 -18.57 3.75 19.95
C ASP A 187 -18.50 2.55 18.98
N LEU A 188 -17.78 1.51 19.41
CA LEU A 188 -18.14 0.10 19.16
C LEU A 188 -18.82 -0.46 20.42
#